data_AF-A0A2N1J7L4-F1
#
_entry.id   AF-A0A2N1J7L4-F1
#
_cell.length_a   1.000
_cell.length_b   1.000
_cell.length_c   1.000
_cell.angle_alpha   90.00
_cell.angle_beta   90.00
_cell.angle_gamma   90.00
#
_symmetry.space_group_name_H-M   'P 1'
#
loop_
_entity.id
_entity.type
_entity.pdbx_description
1 polymer ?
#
loop_
_entity_poly.entity_id
_entity_poly.type
_entity_poly.pdbx_seq_one_letter_code
_entity_poly.pdbx_strand_id
1 'polypeptide(L)'
;MRIEGAVTGAARTGKNAQSDVLSRTHRMTLDEAKMILNTKHDISLEARRAGQITEEIEKELMESYERLFSINAPPAPKGKTGGGSGSFYIQSKVVRARERIEEEWKLLEKMVAEHQQTPPAP
;
A
#
# COMPACT_ATOMS: atom_id res chain seq x y z
N MET A 1 3.16 35.23 -20.45
CA MET A 1 2.74 33.85 -20.75
C MET A 1 3.46 32.95 -19.75
N ARG A 2 2.80 32.60 -18.63
CA ARG A 2 3.38 31.71 -17.60
C ARG A 2 3.25 30.26 -18.06
N ILE A 3 4.35 29.53 -18.02
CA ILE A 3 4.46 28.14 -18.45
C ILE A 3 4.21 27.24 -17.24
N GLU A 4 2.96 27.15 -16.78
CA GLU A 4 2.57 26.21 -15.72
C GLU A 4 1.97 24.95 -16.37
N GLY A 5 2.85 24.05 -16.81
CA GLY A 5 2.40 22.81 -17.48
C GLY A 5 3.36 21.62 -17.40
N ALA A 6 4.64 21.82 -17.06
CA ALA A 6 5.65 20.78 -17.16
C ALA A 6 5.84 19.92 -15.87
N VAL A 7 5.50 20.46 -14.69
CA VAL A 7 5.82 19.81 -13.40
C VAL A 7 4.93 18.59 -13.13
N THR A 8 3.68 18.58 -13.62
CA THR A 8 2.74 17.48 -13.34
C THR A 8 3.03 16.20 -14.13
N GLY A 9 3.70 16.28 -15.29
CA GLY A 9 4.02 15.12 -16.14
C GLY A 9 5.24 14.33 -15.65
N ALA A 10 6.29 15.04 -15.20
CA ALA A 10 7.52 14.42 -14.70
C ALA A 10 7.30 13.68 -13.37
N ALA A 11 6.57 14.30 -12.42
CA ALA A 11 6.25 13.70 -11.13
C ALA A 11 5.39 12.43 -11.27
N ARG A 12 4.44 12.40 -12.20
CA ARG A 12 3.59 11.22 -12.49
C ARG A 12 4.41 10.07 -13.08
N THR A 13 5.39 10.37 -13.94
CA THR A 13 6.26 9.36 -14.57
C THR A 13 7.22 8.74 -13.55
N GLY A 14 7.81 9.55 -12.66
CA GLY A 14 8.67 9.08 -11.57
C GLY A 14 7.93 8.19 -10.56
N LYS A 15 6.69 8.56 -10.19
CA LYS A 15 5.84 7.73 -9.32
C LYS A 15 5.60 6.34 -9.91
N ASN A 16 5.21 6.29 -11.18
CA ASN A 16 4.90 5.02 -11.84
C ASN A 16 6.13 4.10 -11.89
N ALA A 17 7.33 4.67 -12.13
CA ALA A 17 8.58 3.91 -12.08
C ALA A 17 8.89 3.38 -10.67
N GLN A 18 8.70 4.19 -9.62
CA GLN A 18 8.93 3.74 -8.24
C GLN A 18 7.89 2.69 -7.80
N SER A 19 6.61 2.86 -8.15
CA SER A 19 5.57 1.87 -7.86
C SER A 19 5.78 0.55 -8.60
N ASP A 20 6.33 0.58 -9.82
CA ASP A 20 6.74 -0.61 -10.58
C ASP A 20 7.89 -1.38 -9.89
N VAL A 21 8.88 -0.65 -9.34
CA VAL A 21 9.94 -1.27 -8.52
C VAL A 21 9.35 -1.98 -7.30
N LEU A 22 8.39 -1.37 -6.59
CA LEU A 22 7.70 -2.02 -5.47
C LEU A 22 6.97 -3.29 -5.92
N SER A 23 6.33 -3.26 -7.09
CA SER A 23 5.64 -4.44 -7.63
C SER A 23 6.58 -5.60 -7.94
N ARG A 24 7.79 -5.33 -8.41
CA ARG A 24 8.84 -6.34 -8.60
C ARG A 24 9.37 -6.89 -7.27
N THR A 25 9.55 -6.04 -6.26
CA THR A 25 10.01 -6.43 -4.92
C THR A 25 9.02 -7.35 -4.22
N HIS A 26 7.73 -6.96 -4.22
CA HIS A 26 6.66 -7.72 -3.56
C HIS A 26 6.14 -8.89 -4.39
N ARG A 27 6.49 -8.93 -5.69
CA ARG A 27 5.88 -9.82 -6.69
C ARG A 27 4.34 -9.74 -6.64
N MET A 28 3.86 -8.51 -6.51
CA MET A 28 2.45 -8.16 -6.33
C MET A 28 2.22 -6.71 -6.75
N THR A 29 1.22 -6.49 -7.58
CA THR A 29 0.76 -5.14 -7.93
C THR A 29 0.02 -4.48 -6.77
N LEU A 30 -0.06 -3.15 -6.78
CA LEU A 30 -0.86 -2.44 -5.79
C LEU A 30 -2.35 -2.84 -5.86
N ASP A 31 -2.86 -3.07 -7.06
CA ASP A 31 -4.26 -3.49 -7.26
C ASP A 31 -4.50 -4.91 -6.73
N GLU A 32 -3.57 -5.83 -6.93
CA GLU A 32 -3.64 -7.16 -6.30
C GLU A 32 -3.65 -7.06 -4.77
N ALA A 33 -2.83 -6.18 -4.18
CA ALA A 33 -2.80 -5.99 -2.73
C ALA A 33 -4.15 -5.48 -2.20
N LYS A 34 -4.76 -4.50 -2.88
CA LYS A 34 -6.10 -3.98 -2.55
C LYS A 34 -7.16 -5.07 -2.66
N MET A 35 -7.12 -5.88 -3.71
CA MET A 35 -8.06 -7.00 -3.89
C MET A 35 -7.90 -8.06 -2.79
N ILE A 36 -6.67 -8.41 -2.42
CA ILE A 36 -6.39 -9.39 -1.35
C ILE A 36 -6.94 -8.89 -0.01
N LEU A 37 -6.75 -7.61 0.30
CA LEU A 37 -7.21 -7.01 1.55
C LEU A 37 -8.66 -6.52 1.52
N ASN A 38 -9.35 -6.63 0.39
CA ASN A 38 -10.76 -6.25 0.25
C ASN A 38 -11.10 -4.90 0.93
N THR A 39 -10.30 -3.88 0.68
CA THR A 39 -10.54 -2.54 1.22
C THR A 39 -11.74 -1.94 0.50
N LYS A 40 -12.66 -1.33 1.26
CA LYS A 40 -13.88 -0.71 0.71
C LYS A 40 -13.56 0.53 -0.09
N HIS A 41 -12.53 1.23 0.36
CA HIS A 41 -12.04 2.42 -0.27
C HIS A 41 -10.76 2.11 -1.07
N ASP A 42 -10.56 2.88 -2.15
CA ASP A 42 -9.23 2.95 -2.75
C ASP A 42 -8.36 3.81 -1.84
N ILE A 43 -7.84 3.16 -0.80
CA ILE A 43 -6.95 3.72 0.21
C ILE A 43 -5.74 4.46 -0.37
N SER A 44 -5.29 4.11 -1.58
CA SER A 44 -4.22 4.85 -2.27
C SER A 44 -4.71 6.12 -2.95
N LEU A 45 -5.92 6.09 -3.51
CA LEU A 45 -6.56 7.27 -4.10
C LEU A 45 -7.01 8.26 -3.03
N GLU A 46 -7.53 7.78 -1.91
CA GLU A 46 -8.00 8.61 -0.80
C GLU A 46 -6.84 9.26 -0.06
N ALA A 47 -5.80 8.50 0.29
CA ALA A 47 -4.54 9.04 0.78
C ALA A 47 -3.99 10.15 -0.13
N ARG A 48 -4.06 9.93 -1.45
CA ARG A 48 -3.62 10.93 -2.43
C ARG A 48 -4.48 12.19 -2.43
N ARG A 49 -5.81 12.05 -2.31
CA ARG A 49 -6.73 13.20 -2.26
C ARG A 49 -6.52 14.01 -0.98
N ALA A 50 -6.33 13.34 0.15
CA ALA A 50 -6.04 13.97 1.42
C ALA A 50 -4.62 14.56 1.51
N GLY A 51 -3.70 14.11 0.64
CA GLY A 51 -2.29 14.50 0.69
C GLY A 51 -1.52 13.87 1.85
N GLN A 52 -2.16 13.00 2.63
CA GLN A 52 -1.61 12.30 3.78
C GLN A 52 -2.42 11.03 4.06
N ILE A 53 -1.84 10.09 4.80
CA ILE A 53 -2.59 8.95 5.34
C ILE A 53 -3.37 9.43 6.56
N THR A 54 -4.69 9.25 6.56
CA THR A 54 -5.52 9.57 7.72
C THR A 54 -5.63 8.35 8.63
N GLU A 55 -5.94 8.59 9.91
CA GLU A 55 -6.12 7.51 10.90
C GLU A 55 -7.23 6.53 10.48
N GLU A 56 -8.26 7.01 9.79
CA GLU A 56 -9.36 6.16 9.31
C GLU A 56 -8.89 5.18 8.22
N ILE A 57 -8.04 5.64 7.30
CA ILE A 57 -7.47 4.82 6.23
C ILE A 57 -6.54 3.74 6.81
N GLU A 58 -5.70 4.13 7.77
CA GLU A 58 -4.81 3.19 8.47
C GLU A 58 -5.61 2.14 9.23
N LYS A 59 -6.64 2.58 9.95
CA LYS A 59 -7.54 1.69 10.69
C LYS A 59 -8.27 0.70 9.77
N GLU A 60 -8.80 1.15 8.63
CA GLU A 60 -9.44 0.26 7.66
C GLU A 60 -8.50 -0.84 7.17
N LEU A 61 -7.25 -0.47 6.83
CA LEU A 61 -6.24 -1.43 6.40
C LEU A 61 -5.96 -2.46 7.49
N MET A 62 -5.73 -2.00 8.73
CA MET A 62 -5.41 -2.87 9.86
C MET A 62 -6.56 -3.80 10.23
N GLU A 63 -7.80 -3.30 10.29
CA GLU A 63 -8.97 -4.13 10.56
C GLU A 63 -9.18 -5.22 9.49
N SER A 64 -8.93 -4.88 8.21
CA SER A 64 -9.05 -5.89 7.15
C SER A 64 -7.91 -6.91 7.20
N TYR A 65 -6.68 -6.45 7.42
CA TYR A 65 -5.51 -7.30 7.59
C TYR A 65 -5.71 -8.29 8.75
N GLU A 66 -6.07 -7.83 9.95
CA GLU A 66 -6.22 -8.68 11.13
C GLU A 66 -7.29 -9.76 10.93
N ARG A 67 -8.43 -9.36 10.36
CA ARG A 67 -9.53 -10.26 10.03
C ARG A 67 -9.09 -11.36 9.06
N LEU A 68 -8.45 -10.98 7.95
CA LEU A 68 -8.02 -11.92 6.92
C LEU A 68 -6.85 -12.79 7.39
N PHE A 69 -5.94 -12.23 8.18
CA PHE A 69 -4.81 -12.96 8.77
C PHE A 69 -5.28 -14.03 9.74
N SER A 70 -6.28 -13.70 10.57
CA SER A 70 -6.90 -14.62 11.53
C SER A 70 -7.69 -15.73 10.83
N ILE A 71 -8.55 -15.39 9.87
CA ILE A 71 -9.35 -16.37 9.11
C ILE A 71 -8.46 -17.36 8.35
N ASN A 72 -7.35 -16.87 7.79
CA ASN A 72 -6.44 -17.69 7.00
C ASN A 72 -5.28 -18.29 7.81
N ALA A 73 -5.39 -18.30 9.14
CA ALA A 73 -4.38 -18.93 9.99
C ALA A 73 -4.14 -20.39 9.56
N PRO A 74 -2.88 -20.79 9.33
CA PRO A 74 -2.55 -22.13 8.89
C PRO A 74 -2.83 -23.16 10.00
N PRO A 75 -2.93 -24.44 9.63
CA PRO A 75 -2.99 -25.51 10.61
C PRO A 75 -1.72 -25.49 11.46
N ALA A 76 -1.88 -25.86 12.74
CA ALA A 76 -0.72 -25.99 13.62
C ALA A 76 0.28 -27.04 13.05
N PRO A 77 1.58 -26.86 13.33
CA PRO A 77 2.58 -27.88 12.99
C PRO A 77 2.19 -29.26 13.52
N LYS A 78 2.60 -30.32 12.81
CA LYS A 78 2.32 -31.71 13.22
C LYS A 78 2.66 -31.92 14.69
N GLY A 79 1.70 -32.45 15.45
CA GLY A 79 1.86 -32.72 16.88
C GLY A 79 1.53 -31.55 17.82
N LYS A 80 1.07 -30.40 17.30
CA LYS A 80 0.55 -29.29 18.10
C LYS A 80 -0.96 -29.14 17.90
N THR A 81 -1.67 -28.76 18.95
CA THR A 81 -3.09 -28.43 18.92
C THR A 81 -3.30 -26.93 18.66
N GLY A 82 -4.40 -26.57 17.99
CA GLY A 82 -4.72 -25.19 17.59
C GLY A 82 -4.48 -24.92 16.10
N GLY A 83 -4.46 -23.64 15.73
CA GLY A 83 -4.36 -23.18 14.34
C GLY A 83 -5.73 -23.04 13.65
N GLY A 84 -5.71 -22.62 12.39
CA GLY A 84 -6.90 -22.48 11.56
C GLY A 84 -6.96 -23.51 10.42
N SER A 85 -7.99 -23.40 9.59
CA SER A 85 -8.16 -24.22 8.38
C SER A 85 -7.54 -23.57 7.14
N GLY A 86 -6.78 -22.49 7.32
CA GLY A 86 -6.15 -21.74 6.24
C GLY A 86 -4.87 -22.40 5.73
N SER A 87 -4.07 -21.63 4.99
CA SER A 87 -2.77 -22.09 4.51
C SER A 87 -1.71 -21.02 4.71
N PHE A 88 -0.46 -21.45 4.92
CA PHE A 88 0.69 -20.55 5.01
C PHE A 88 0.84 -19.68 3.77
N TYR A 89 0.51 -20.22 2.59
CA TYR A 89 0.57 -19.47 1.34
C TYR A 89 -0.40 -18.29 1.33
N ILE A 90 -1.66 -18.52 1.69
CA ILE A 90 -2.68 -17.46 1.72
C ILE A 90 -2.37 -16.45 2.82
N GLN A 91 -2.00 -16.91 4.02
CA GLN A 91 -1.59 -16.00 5.09
C GLN A 91 -0.38 -15.14 4.69
N SER A 92 0.62 -15.72 4.03
CA SER A 92 1.78 -14.97 3.52
C SER A 92 1.39 -13.95 2.45
N LYS A 93 0.37 -14.25 1.62
CA LYS A 93 -0.17 -13.29 0.64
C LYS A 93 -0.86 -12.11 1.31
N VAL A 94 -1.61 -12.35 2.39
CA VAL A 94 -2.24 -11.28 3.20
C VAL A 94 -1.18 -10.37 3.83
N VAL A 95 -0.11 -10.94 4.40
CA VAL A 95 1.02 -10.17 4.96
C VAL A 95 1.68 -9.31 3.88
N ARG A 96 2.03 -9.91 2.73
CA ARG A 96 2.66 -9.18 1.63
C ARG A 96 1.78 -8.08 1.05
N ALA A 97 0.47 -8.30 0.98
CA ALA A 97 -0.46 -7.30 0.51
C ALA A 97 -0.43 -6.05 1.42
N ARG A 98 -0.40 -6.25 2.74
CA ARG A 98 -0.27 -5.15 3.71
C ARG A 98 1.04 -4.40 3.52
N GLU A 99 2.16 -5.12 3.47
CA GLU A 99 3.50 -4.53 3.28
C GLU A 99 3.59 -3.72 1.98
N ARG A 100 3.02 -4.23 0.88
CA ARG A 100 2.99 -3.54 -0.41
C ARG A 100 2.22 -2.21 -0.36
N ILE A 101 1.13 -2.14 0.40
CA ILE A 101 0.33 -0.93 0.59
C ILE A 101 1.07 0.07 1.49
N GLU A 102 1.64 -0.39 2.61
CA GLU A 102 2.42 0.44 3.52
C GLU A 102 3.64 1.08 2.83
N GLU A 103 4.31 0.35 1.93
CA GLU A 103 5.40 0.91 1.13
C GLU A 103 4.93 1.94 0.09
N GLU A 104 3.73 1.78 -0.47
CA GLU A 104 3.13 2.80 -1.34
C GLU A 104 2.83 4.09 -0.55
N TRP A 105 2.40 3.96 0.71
CA TRP A 105 2.16 5.10 1.60
C TRP A 105 3.45 5.83 1.95
N LYS A 106 4.50 5.09 2.32
CA LYS A 106 5.84 5.68 2.55
C LYS A 106 6.36 6.39 1.30
N LEU A 107 6.06 5.87 0.11
CA LEU A 107 6.40 6.53 -1.15
C LEU A 107 5.64 7.85 -1.30
N LEU A 108 4.33 7.85 -1.08
CA LEU A 108 3.49 9.04 -1.12
C LEU A 108 3.97 10.12 -0.13
N GLU A 109 4.27 9.75 1.11
CA GLU A 109 4.78 10.67 2.14
C GLU A 109 6.11 11.32 1.71
N LYS A 110 7.05 10.53 1.18
CA LYS A 110 8.32 11.05 0.65
C LYS A 110 8.08 12.05 -0.48
N MET A 111 7.18 11.72 -1.41
CA MET A 111 6.86 12.62 -2.52
C MET A 111 6.24 13.93 -2.04
N VAL A 112 5.34 13.89 -1.04
CA VAL A 112 4.75 15.09 -0.44
C VAL A 112 5.82 15.94 0.25
N ALA A 113 6.71 15.31 1.02
CA ALA A 113 7.82 16.00 1.68
C ALA A 113 8.79 16.65 0.69
N GLU A 114 9.15 15.96 -0.39
CA GLU A 114 10.00 16.48 -1.47
C GLU A 114 9.37 17.70 -2.17
N HIS A 115 8.06 17.66 -2.44
CA HIS A 115 7.35 18.79 -3.06
C HIS A 115 7.26 20.01 -2.15
N GLN A 116 7.21 19.83 -0.83
CA GLN A 116 7.19 20.93 0.14
C GLN A 116 8.57 21.57 0.35
N GLN A 117 9.66 20.89 0.00
CA GLN A 117 11.04 21.35 0.22
C GLN A 117 11.64 22.14 -0.96
N THR A 118 11.06 22.09 -2.16
CA THR A 118 11.46 22.96 -3.28
C THR A 118 10.96 24.39 -3.06
N PRO A 119 11.84 25.40 -2.85
CA PRO A 119 11.41 26.79 -2.76
C PRO A 119 10.85 27.25 -4.12
N PRO A 120 9.88 28.18 -4.16
CA PRO A 120 9.51 28.81 -5.42
C PRO A 120 10.76 29.48 -6.02
N ALA A 121 11.07 29.18 -7.28
CA ALA A 121 12.15 29.81 -8.01
C ALA A 121 11.94 31.35 -8.04
N PRO A 122 13.02 32.15 -7.88
CA PRO A 122 12.94 33.61 -7.87
C PRO A 122 12.45 34.21 -9.20
#